data_AF-A0A946GZS3-F1
#
_entry.id   AF-A0A946GZS3-F1
#
_cell.length_a   1.000
_cell.length_b   1.000
_cell.length_c   1.000
_cell.angle_alpha   90.00
_cell.angle_beta   90.00
_cell.angle_gamma   90.00
#
_symmetry.space_group_name_H-M   'P 1'
#
loop_
_entity.id
_entity.type
_entity.pdbx_description
1 polymer ?
#
loop_
_entity_poly.entity_id
_entity_poly.type
_entity_poly.pdbx_seq_one_letter_code
_entity_poly.pdbx_strand_id
1 'polypeptide(L)'
;MRLDEQQIKRAILHPNPEIRLKAINYFADSYSDDPSVMPVVIETVELHGRESALYRTLRRADALAQSPPTIEWLINELEMDCDRSDRKWDNYLLSIGLILFNADPALIVDRRDRIVSSPGFHKKLIPFLDGRLELHTASWRECWNKLVEFCQSHPDDEPMTLSTTRTANDIVDALGRKLANDPAAHDACLAEYAEIEQSGNEWLGEWSKV
;
A
#
# COMPACT_ATOMS: atom_id res chain seq x y z
N MET A 1 25.31 -9.19 19.35
CA MET A 1 25.49 -9.53 17.93
C MET A 1 24.13 -9.39 17.26
N ARG A 2 24.00 -8.54 16.23
CA ARG A 2 22.77 -8.40 15.44
C ARG A 2 22.72 -9.59 14.47
N LEU A 3 21.54 -10.18 14.29
CA LEU A 3 21.33 -11.21 13.27
C LEU A 3 21.45 -10.57 11.87
N ASP A 4 21.97 -11.31 10.90
CA ASP A 4 21.91 -10.89 9.50
C ASP A 4 20.48 -11.04 8.95
N GLU A 5 20.21 -10.41 7.80
CA GLU A 5 18.85 -10.41 7.22
C GLU A 5 18.39 -11.80 6.77
N GLN A 6 19.31 -12.67 6.37
CA GLN A 6 18.95 -14.05 5.99
C GLN A 6 18.52 -14.85 7.21
N GLN A 7 19.17 -14.65 8.35
CA GLN A 7 18.77 -15.22 9.63
C GLN A 7 17.40 -14.69 10.08
N ILE A 8 17.15 -13.39 9.93
CA ILE A 8 15.85 -12.79 10.26
C ILE A 8 14.76 -13.33 9.33
N LYS A 9 15.02 -13.44 8.02
CA LYS A 9 14.08 -14.02 7.04
C LYS A 9 13.71 -15.46 7.39
N ARG A 10 14.69 -16.30 7.72
CA ARG A 10 14.43 -17.69 8.17
C ARG A 10 13.60 -17.75 9.44
N ALA A 11 13.71 -16.75 10.33
CA ALA A 11 12.92 -16.69 11.55
C ALA A 11 11.41 -16.46 11.30
N ILE A 12 11.00 -16.09 10.09
CA ILE A 12 9.59 -16.03 9.68
C ILE A 12 8.95 -17.44 9.73
N LEU A 13 9.71 -18.51 9.50
CA LEU A 13 9.23 -19.91 9.58
C LEU A 13 9.27 -20.49 11.01
N HIS A 14 9.63 -19.68 12.01
CA HIS A 14 9.87 -20.18 13.36
C HIS A 14 8.56 -20.71 14.00
N PRO A 15 8.56 -21.84 14.74
CA PRO A 15 7.32 -22.39 15.33
C PRO A 15 6.66 -21.46 16.36
N ASN A 16 7.44 -20.62 17.04
CA ASN A 16 6.93 -19.60 17.96
C ASN A 16 6.36 -18.38 17.20
N PRO A 17 5.05 -18.05 17.35
CA PRO A 17 4.40 -16.95 16.64
C PRO A 17 4.99 -15.57 16.93
N GLU A 18 5.50 -15.32 18.14
CA GLU A 18 6.09 -14.02 18.50
C GLU A 18 7.42 -13.78 17.77
N ILE A 19 8.19 -14.86 17.54
CA ILE A 19 9.43 -14.78 16.77
C ILE A 19 9.10 -14.50 15.29
N ARG A 20 8.08 -15.17 14.72
CA ARG A 20 7.63 -14.90 13.35
C ARG A 20 7.19 -13.46 13.17
N LEU A 21 6.33 -12.98 14.08
CA LEU A 21 5.82 -11.61 14.02
C LEU A 21 6.96 -10.59 14.11
N LYS A 22 7.94 -10.80 15.00
CA LYS A 22 9.10 -9.92 15.12
C LYS A 22 9.98 -9.93 13.87
N ALA A 23 10.14 -11.09 13.23
CA ALA A 23 10.87 -11.21 11.97
C ALA A 23 10.17 -10.47 10.83
N ILE A 24 8.84 -10.57 10.72
CA ILE A 24 8.08 -9.85 9.69
C ILE A 24 8.09 -8.34 9.95
N ASN A 25 7.93 -7.93 11.21
CA ASN A 25 8.01 -6.51 11.58
C ASN A 25 9.35 -5.91 11.17
N TYR A 26 10.47 -6.64 11.27
CA TYR A 26 11.75 -6.14 10.78
C TYR A 26 11.68 -5.73 9.30
N PHE A 27 11.15 -6.59 8.42
CA PHE A 27 11.06 -6.28 7.00
C PHE A 27 10.00 -5.21 6.68
N ALA A 28 8.85 -5.26 7.35
CA ALA A 28 7.76 -4.31 7.19
C ALA A 28 8.15 -2.89 7.65
N ASP A 29 8.79 -2.77 8.82
CA ASP A 29 9.18 -1.49 9.42
C ASP A 29 10.42 -0.90 8.73
N SER A 30 11.21 -1.73 8.04
CA SER A 30 12.37 -1.28 7.25
C SER A 30 12.00 -0.94 5.80
N TYR A 31 10.72 -1.02 5.41
CA TYR A 31 10.26 -0.80 4.04
C TYR A 31 11.08 -1.60 3.02
N SER A 32 11.30 -2.89 3.31
CA SER A 32 12.15 -3.76 2.50
C SER A 32 11.55 -4.01 1.12
N ASP A 33 12.29 -3.64 0.07
CA ASP A 33 11.96 -3.93 -1.33
C ASP A 33 12.29 -5.36 -1.77
N ASP A 34 12.81 -6.21 -0.88
CA ASP A 34 13.17 -7.60 -1.20
C ASP A 34 11.93 -8.49 -1.46
N PRO A 35 11.66 -8.87 -2.73
CA PRO A 35 10.48 -9.66 -3.08
C PRO A 35 10.58 -11.13 -2.61
N SER A 36 11.74 -11.57 -2.12
CA SER A 36 11.92 -12.93 -1.61
C SER A 36 11.42 -13.13 -0.18
N VAL A 37 10.99 -12.07 0.52
CA VAL A 37 10.41 -12.18 1.86
C VAL A 37 8.99 -12.76 1.82
N MET A 38 8.14 -12.29 0.90
CA MET A 38 6.74 -12.71 0.83
C MET A 38 6.56 -14.22 0.54
N PRO A 39 7.36 -14.87 -0.32
CA PRO A 39 7.34 -16.33 -0.47
C PRO A 39 7.55 -17.09 0.86
N VAL A 40 8.39 -16.59 1.76
CA VAL A 40 8.61 -17.20 3.08
C VAL A 40 7.41 -16.99 4.00
N VAL A 41 6.70 -15.86 3.87
CA VAL A 41 5.42 -15.64 4.55
C VAL A 41 4.34 -16.61 4.05
N ILE A 42 4.28 -16.85 2.73
CA ILE A 42 3.37 -17.85 2.13
C ILE A 42 3.67 -19.25 2.68
N GLU A 43 4.94 -19.67 2.66
CA GLU A 43 5.36 -20.96 3.22
C GLU A 43 4.97 -21.09 4.70
N THR A 44 5.05 -19.99 5.46
CA THR A 44 4.60 -19.95 6.85
C THR A 44 3.09 -20.20 6.98
N VAL A 45 2.29 -19.66 6.06
CA VAL A 45 0.83 -19.90 5.99
C VAL A 45 0.52 -21.35 5.70
N GLU A 46 1.23 -21.94 4.76
CA GLU A 46 1.05 -23.34 4.39
C GLU A 46 1.48 -24.28 5.54
N LEU A 47 2.56 -23.95 6.26
CA LEU A 47 3.10 -24.76 7.35
C LEU A 47 2.27 -24.70 8.64
N HIS A 48 1.73 -23.53 8.99
CA HIS A 48 1.06 -23.32 10.28
C HIS A 48 -0.46 -23.14 10.18
N GLY A 49 -1.01 -23.10 8.96
CA GLY A 49 -2.44 -22.99 8.71
C GLY A 49 -2.96 -21.56 8.70
N ARG A 50 -4.14 -21.39 8.06
CA ARG A 50 -4.75 -20.10 7.69
C ARG A 50 -5.49 -19.41 8.84
N GLU A 51 -6.11 -20.20 9.72
CA GLU A 51 -7.26 -19.74 10.50
C GLU A 51 -6.97 -18.99 11.82
N SER A 52 -5.78 -19.06 12.44
CA SER A 52 -5.65 -18.40 13.76
C SER A 52 -4.30 -17.87 14.18
N ALA A 53 -3.20 -18.48 13.75
CA ALA A 53 -1.87 -18.09 14.23
C ALA A 53 -1.18 -17.03 13.34
N LEU A 54 -1.75 -16.69 12.19
CA LEU A 54 -1.04 -15.91 11.17
C LEU A 54 -1.76 -14.65 10.70
N TYR A 55 -2.96 -14.35 11.19
CA TYR A 55 -3.61 -13.08 10.82
C TYR A 55 -2.73 -11.87 11.23
N ARG A 56 -2.03 -11.93 12.38
CA ARG A 56 -1.09 -10.87 12.80
C ARG A 56 0.12 -10.77 11.86
N THR A 57 0.64 -11.92 11.46
CA THR A 57 1.73 -12.06 10.48
C THR A 57 1.32 -11.45 9.14
N LEU A 58 0.17 -11.84 8.58
CA LEU A 58 -0.32 -11.35 7.30
C LEU A 58 -0.71 -9.88 7.33
N ARG A 59 -1.25 -9.39 8.45
CA ARG A 59 -1.53 -7.96 8.62
C ARG A 59 -0.29 -7.07 8.56
N ARG A 60 0.91 -7.62 8.78
CA ARG A 60 2.19 -6.91 8.60
C ARG A 60 2.82 -7.18 7.24
N ALA A 61 2.35 -8.19 6.53
CA ALA A 61 2.83 -8.55 5.20
C ALA A 61 2.34 -7.55 4.11
N ASP A 62 1.42 -6.65 4.46
CA ASP A 62 0.88 -5.64 3.56
C ASP A 62 1.90 -4.54 3.19
N ALA A 63 2.99 -4.43 3.96
CA ALA A 63 4.13 -3.56 3.68
C ALA A 63 5.29 -4.28 2.98
N LEU A 64 5.14 -5.58 2.64
CA LEU A 64 6.21 -6.34 1.98
C LEU A 64 6.09 -6.25 0.47
N ALA A 65 7.25 -6.18 -0.20
CA ALA A 65 7.33 -6.27 -1.65
C ALA A 65 6.67 -7.56 -2.18
N GLN A 66 5.80 -7.38 -3.17
CA GLN A 66 5.09 -8.45 -3.85
C GLN A 66 5.76 -8.78 -5.18
N SER A 67 5.49 -9.98 -5.70
CA SER A 67 5.90 -10.43 -7.03
C SER A 67 4.70 -11.04 -7.76
N PRO A 68 4.73 -11.20 -9.09
CA PRO A 68 3.61 -11.80 -9.81
C PRO A 68 3.14 -13.15 -9.24
N PRO A 69 4.03 -14.09 -8.84
CA PRO A 69 3.61 -15.33 -8.19
C PRO A 69 2.92 -15.14 -6.84
N THR A 70 3.35 -14.17 -6.03
CA THR A 70 2.72 -13.91 -4.72
C THR A 70 1.35 -13.27 -4.90
N ILE A 71 1.18 -12.41 -5.91
CA ILE A 71 -0.14 -11.86 -6.29
C ILE A 71 -1.10 -12.97 -6.73
N GLU A 72 -0.66 -13.89 -7.59
CA GLU A 72 -1.50 -15.03 -7.99
C GLU A 72 -1.92 -15.88 -6.79
N TRP A 73 -0.99 -16.15 -5.87
CA TRP A 73 -1.29 -16.89 -4.65
C TRP A 73 -2.35 -16.15 -3.79
N LEU A 74 -2.19 -14.84 -3.58
CA LEU A 74 -3.13 -14.03 -2.80
C LEU A 74 -4.54 -14.04 -3.42
N ILE A 75 -4.64 -13.93 -4.74
CA ILE A 75 -5.94 -13.98 -5.44
C ILE A 75 -6.58 -15.36 -5.27
N ASN A 76 -5.81 -16.44 -5.43
CA ASN A 76 -6.31 -17.80 -5.21
C ASN A 76 -6.85 -17.99 -3.78
N GLU A 77 -6.19 -17.41 -2.77
CA GLU A 77 -6.66 -17.46 -1.38
C GLU A 77 -7.99 -16.70 -1.17
N LEU A 78 -8.24 -15.61 -1.92
CA LEU A 78 -9.55 -14.93 -1.91
C LEU A 78 -10.68 -15.72 -2.59
N GLU A 79 -10.33 -16.65 -3.47
CA GLU A 79 -11.25 -17.50 -4.23
C GLU A 79 -11.56 -18.82 -3.51
N MET A 80 -10.86 -19.12 -2.40
CA MET A 80 -11.08 -20.34 -1.63
C MET A 80 -12.51 -20.49 -1.12
N ASP A 81 -12.98 -21.73 -1.10
CA ASP A 81 -14.21 -22.13 -0.43
C ASP A 81 -13.95 -22.30 1.07
N CYS A 82 -14.52 -21.40 1.87
CA CYS A 82 -14.34 -21.37 3.33
C CYS A 82 -15.60 -20.84 4.01
N ASP A 83 -15.78 -21.16 5.30
CA ASP A 83 -16.89 -20.62 6.09
C ASP A 83 -16.63 -19.15 6.46
N ARG A 84 -17.23 -18.25 5.69
CA ARG A 84 -17.09 -16.80 5.87
C ARG A 84 -17.92 -16.24 7.02
N SER A 85 -18.77 -17.05 7.63
CA SER A 85 -19.42 -16.67 8.88
C SER A 85 -18.46 -16.80 10.07
N ASP A 86 -17.37 -17.57 9.93
CA ASP A 86 -16.30 -17.62 10.92
C ASP A 86 -15.42 -16.37 10.83
N ARG A 87 -15.38 -15.63 11.94
CA ARG A 87 -14.55 -14.44 12.15
C ARG A 87 -13.06 -14.70 11.87
N LYS A 88 -12.57 -15.92 12.05
CA LYS A 88 -11.19 -16.29 11.74
C LYS A 88 -10.90 -16.19 10.24
N TRP A 89 -11.77 -16.78 9.43
CA TRP A 89 -11.70 -16.71 7.97
C TRP A 89 -11.91 -15.29 7.47
N ASP A 90 -12.86 -14.54 8.04
CA ASP A 90 -13.07 -13.14 7.69
C ASP A 90 -11.82 -12.27 7.93
N ASN A 91 -11.16 -12.41 9.09
CA ASN A 91 -9.92 -11.70 9.38
C ASN A 91 -8.75 -12.12 8.47
N TYR A 92 -8.68 -13.40 8.12
CA TYR A 92 -7.69 -13.93 7.19
C TYR A 92 -7.84 -13.29 5.82
N LEU A 93 -9.04 -13.38 5.23
CA LEU A 93 -9.35 -12.82 3.91
C LEU A 93 -9.22 -11.29 3.88
N LEU A 94 -9.60 -10.60 4.96
CA LEU A 94 -9.36 -9.16 5.08
C LEU A 94 -7.85 -8.85 5.03
N SER A 95 -7.00 -9.65 5.69
CA SER A 95 -5.54 -9.45 5.65
C SER A 95 -5.00 -9.67 4.23
N ILE A 96 -5.47 -10.72 3.53
CA ILE A 96 -5.13 -10.96 2.11
C ILE A 96 -5.57 -9.78 1.23
N GLY A 97 -6.80 -9.28 1.43
CA GLY A 97 -7.32 -8.13 0.70
C GLY A 97 -6.51 -6.85 0.95
N LEU A 98 -6.02 -6.63 2.17
CA LEU A 98 -5.14 -5.50 2.49
C LEU A 98 -3.76 -5.62 1.85
N ILE A 99 -3.19 -6.83 1.76
CA ILE A 99 -1.92 -7.06 1.05
C ILE A 99 -2.09 -6.73 -0.44
N LEU A 100 -3.14 -7.26 -1.08
CA LEU A 100 -3.44 -6.94 -2.48
C LEU A 100 -3.73 -5.45 -2.68
N PHE A 101 -4.43 -4.82 -1.74
CA PHE A 101 -4.73 -3.40 -1.79
C PHE A 101 -3.48 -2.52 -1.69
N ASN A 102 -2.44 -2.93 -0.96
CA ASN A 102 -1.17 -2.19 -0.81
C ASN A 102 -0.07 -2.61 -1.82
N ALA A 103 -0.24 -3.73 -2.52
CA ALA A 103 0.71 -4.21 -3.52
C ALA A 103 1.00 -3.16 -4.62
N ASP A 104 2.14 -3.27 -5.30
CA ASP A 104 2.45 -2.37 -6.41
C ASP A 104 1.31 -2.39 -7.45
N PRO A 105 0.69 -1.23 -7.78
CA PRO A 105 -0.39 -1.14 -8.75
C PRO A 105 -0.07 -1.80 -10.10
N ALA A 106 1.19 -1.75 -10.54
CA ALA A 106 1.64 -2.37 -11.78
C ALA A 106 1.46 -3.91 -11.78
N LEU A 107 1.45 -4.54 -10.60
CA LEU A 107 1.26 -5.99 -10.48
C LEU A 107 -0.21 -6.40 -10.47
N ILE A 108 -1.13 -5.48 -10.16
CA ILE A 108 -2.53 -5.81 -9.90
C ILE A 108 -3.52 -5.15 -10.88
N VAL A 109 -3.10 -4.14 -11.65
CA VAL A 109 -3.98 -3.41 -12.58
C VAL A 109 -4.69 -4.33 -13.56
N ASP A 110 -3.97 -5.27 -14.20
CA ASP A 110 -4.54 -6.24 -15.15
C ASP A 110 -5.38 -7.34 -14.48
N ARG A 111 -5.33 -7.43 -13.14
CA ARG A 111 -6.01 -8.45 -12.33
C ARG A 111 -7.18 -7.88 -11.54
N ARG A 112 -7.44 -6.57 -11.68
CA ARG A 112 -8.44 -5.83 -10.90
C ARG A 112 -9.79 -6.51 -10.88
N ASP A 113 -10.31 -6.91 -12.04
CA ASP A 113 -11.64 -7.51 -12.13
C ASP A 113 -11.74 -8.87 -11.42
N ARG A 114 -10.67 -9.68 -11.48
CA ARG A 114 -10.60 -10.94 -10.74
C ARG A 114 -10.56 -10.68 -9.23
N ILE A 115 -9.76 -9.72 -8.78
CA ILE A 115 -9.66 -9.33 -7.35
C ILE A 115 -11.02 -8.86 -6.83
N VAL A 116 -11.67 -7.90 -7.49
CA VAL A 116 -12.92 -7.33 -6.97
C VAL A 116 -14.11 -8.29 -7.09
N SER A 117 -14.06 -9.21 -8.06
CA SER A 117 -15.06 -10.27 -8.21
C SER A 117 -14.80 -11.43 -7.24
N SER A 118 -13.58 -11.52 -6.70
CA SER A 118 -13.23 -12.57 -5.75
C SER A 118 -14.18 -12.55 -4.56
N PRO A 119 -14.72 -13.71 -4.19
CA PRO A 119 -15.79 -13.74 -3.22
C PRO A 119 -15.26 -13.45 -1.79
N GLY A 120 -13.97 -13.67 -1.51
CA GLY A 120 -13.30 -13.24 -0.26
C GLY A 120 -12.83 -11.78 -0.23
N PHE A 121 -12.91 -11.01 -1.33
CA PHE A 121 -12.46 -9.62 -1.33
C PHE A 121 -13.47 -8.68 -0.66
N HIS A 122 -13.00 -7.91 0.32
CA HIS A 122 -13.86 -7.03 1.11
C HIS A 122 -14.36 -5.84 0.27
N LYS A 123 -15.67 -5.79 -0.01
CA LYS A 123 -16.26 -4.82 -0.97
C LYS A 123 -16.06 -3.34 -0.60
N LYS A 124 -15.89 -3.00 0.68
CA LYS A 124 -15.55 -1.62 1.09
C LYS A 124 -14.16 -1.17 0.66
N LEU A 125 -13.27 -2.08 0.25
CA LEU A 125 -11.93 -1.74 -0.27
C LEU A 125 -11.96 -1.37 -1.75
N ILE A 126 -13.03 -1.69 -2.49
CA ILE A 126 -13.11 -1.47 -3.94
C ILE A 126 -12.91 0.01 -4.31
N PRO A 127 -13.60 1.00 -3.70
CA PRO A 127 -13.41 2.40 -4.10
C PRO A 127 -11.97 2.90 -3.89
N PHE A 128 -11.30 2.41 -2.84
CA PHE A 128 -9.92 2.76 -2.56
C PHE A 128 -8.95 2.10 -3.55
N LEU A 129 -9.19 0.82 -3.87
CA LEU A 129 -8.41 0.10 -4.88
C LEU A 129 -8.53 0.78 -6.25
N ASP A 130 -9.76 1.12 -6.66
CA ASP A 130 -10.03 1.79 -7.92
C ASP A 130 -9.34 3.15 -7.99
N GLY A 131 -9.46 3.99 -6.95
CA GLY A 131 -8.77 5.28 -6.90
C GLY A 131 -7.25 5.16 -6.99
N ARG A 132 -6.66 4.14 -6.36
CA ARG A 132 -5.21 3.88 -6.45
C ARG A 132 -4.78 3.40 -7.85
N LEU A 133 -5.60 2.58 -8.49
CA LEU A 133 -5.34 2.11 -9.86
C LEU A 133 -5.53 3.21 -10.90
N GLU A 134 -6.50 4.10 -10.71
CA GLU A 134 -6.67 5.31 -11.52
C GLU A 134 -5.44 6.21 -11.43
N LEU A 135 -4.92 6.45 -10.23
CA LEU A 135 -3.67 7.22 -10.03
C LEU A 135 -2.48 6.55 -10.73
N HIS A 136 -2.43 5.22 -10.75
CA HIS A 136 -1.36 4.50 -11.43
C HIS A 136 -1.38 4.69 -12.95
N THR A 137 -2.57 4.73 -13.57
CA THR A 137 -2.70 4.90 -15.03
C THR A 137 -2.70 6.37 -15.46
N ALA A 138 -2.94 7.29 -14.53
CA ALA A 138 -2.92 8.73 -14.75
C ALA A 138 -1.55 9.26 -15.23
N SER A 139 -1.60 10.38 -15.92
CA SER A 139 -0.43 11.22 -16.23
C SER A 139 0.08 11.95 -14.98
N TRP A 140 1.33 12.42 -15.01
CA TRP A 140 1.87 13.24 -13.94
C TRP A 140 1.00 14.49 -13.66
N ARG A 141 0.42 15.08 -14.72
CA ARG A 141 -0.44 16.27 -14.62
C ARG A 141 -1.73 15.97 -13.87
N GLU A 142 -2.37 14.85 -14.17
CA GLU A 142 -3.59 14.43 -13.46
C GLU A 142 -3.30 14.12 -12.00
N CYS A 143 -2.17 13.47 -11.68
CA CYS A 143 -1.74 13.25 -10.30
C CYS A 143 -1.46 14.58 -9.58
N TRP A 144 -0.78 15.52 -10.23
CA TRP A 144 -0.51 16.85 -9.68
C TRP A 144 -1.79 17.62 -9.40
N ASN A 145 -2.74 17.66 -10.34
CA ASN A 145 -4.02 18.32 -10.13
C ASN A 145 -4.79 17.71 -8.96
N LYS A 146 -4.80 16.37 -8.84
CA LYS A 146 -5.40 15.69 -7.68
C LYS A 146 -4.72 16.06 -6.36
N LEU A 147 -3.40 16.27 -6.34
CA LEU A 147 -2.68 16.74 -5.16
C LEU A 147 -3.12 18.16 -4.79
N VAL A 148 -3.19 19.07 -5.76
CA VAL A 148 -3.65 20.46 -5.55
C VAL A 148 -5.09 20.47 -5.03
N GLU A 149 -6.00 19.71 -5.64
CA GLU A 149 -7.40 19.56 -5.18
C GLU A 149 -7.47 18.99 -3.76
N PHE A 150 -6.62 18.01 -3.44
CA PHE A 150 -6.56 17.42 -2.11
C PHE A 150 -6.14 18.47 -1.06
N CYS A 151 -5.09 19.24 -1.32
CA CYS A 151 -4.63 20.31 -0.43
C CYS A 151 -5.67 21.43 -0.26
N GLN A 152 -6.38 21.80 -1.33
CA GLN A 152 -7.43 22.83 -1.26
C GLN A 152 -8.66 22.38 -0.47
N SER A 153 -8.97 21.08 -0.49
CA SER A 153 -10.15 20.52 0.19
C SER A 153 -9.90 20.16 1.66
N HIS A 154 -8.66 20.19 2.13
CA HIS A 154 -8.27 19.84 3.50
C HIS A 154 -7.38 20.94 4.10
N PRO A 155 -7.98 22.04 4.60
CA PRO A 155 -7.21 23.13 5.23
C PRO A 155 -6.50 22.64 6.50
N ASP A 156 -5.40 23.32 6.86
CA ASP A 156 -4.44 22.91 7.91
C ASP A 156 -5.06 22.61 9.30
N ASP A 157 -6.24 23.15 9.59
CA ASP A 157 -6.92 22.99 10.87
C ASP A 157 -7.80 21.72 10.95
N GLU A 158 -8.00 21.00 9.85
CA GLU A 158 -8.81 19.79 9.83
C GLU A 158 -7.96 18.54 10.15
N PRO A 159 -8.32 17.76 11.20
CA PRO A 159 -7.56 16.56 11.54
C PRO A 159 -7.70 15.50 10.44
N MET A 160 -6.57 15.14 9.83
CA MET A 160 -6.54 14.06 8.84
C MET A 160 -6.98 12.74 9.46
N THR A 161 -7.95 12.08 8.81
CA THR A 161 -8.29 10.69 9.12
C THR A 161 -7.25 9.73 8.53
N LEU A 162 -7.29 8.46 8.97
CA LEU A 162 -6.45 7.42 8.37
C LEU A 162 -6.72 7.23 6.87
N SER A 163 -7.99 7.35 6.44
CA SER A 163 -8.35 7.29 5.02
C SER A 163 -7.83 8.50 4.25
N THR A 164 -7.96 9.71 4.81
CA THR A 164 -7.45 10.96 4.21
C THR A 164 -5.94 10.91 4.04
N THR A 165 -5.21 10.50 5.08
CA THR A 165 -3.75 10.35 5.06
C THR A 165 -3.32 9.34 3.99
N ARG A 166 -4.07 8.24 3.84
CA ARG A 166 -3.79 7.23 2.83
C ARG A 166 -3.98 7.77 1.41
N THR A 167 -5.09 8.46 1.15
CA THR A 167 -5.32 9.10 -0.15
C THR A 167 -4.19 10.06 -0.50
N ALA A 168 -3.73 10.88 0.46
CA ALA A 168 -2.57 11.75 0.25
C ALA A 168 -1.31 10.96 -0.15
N ASN A 169 -1.01 9.88 0.58
CA ASN A 169 0.14 9.03 0.29
C ASN A 169 0.05 8.37 -1.09
N ASP A 170 -1.14 7.89 -1.49
CA ASP A 170 -1.34 7.27 -2.82
C ASP A 170 -1.13 8.29 -3.95
N ILE A 171 -1.58 9.54 -3.78
CA ILE A 171 -1.36 10.62 -4.74
C ILE A 171 0.13 10.94 -4.86
N VAL A 172 0.81 11.10 -3.72
CA VAL A 172 2.24 11.44 -3.66
C VAL A 172 3.10 10.31 -4.23
N ASP A 173 2.83 9.05 -3.90
CA ASP A 173 3.55 7.89 -4.46
C ASP A 173 3.36 7.81 -5.97
N ALA A 174 2.13 7.94 -6.46
CA ALA A 174 1.83 7.92 -7.89
C ALA A 174 2.57 9.04 -8.62
N LEU A 175 2.47 10.28 -8.15
CA LEU A 175 3.17 11.41 -8.74
C LEU A 175 4.69 11.20 -8.72
N GLY A 176 5.26 10.81 -7.57
CA GLY A 176 6.69 10.57 -7.42
C GLY A 176 7.22 9.55 -8.42
N ARG A 177 6.48 8.45 -8.65
CA ARG A 177 6.82 7.45 -9.67
C ARG A 177 6.80 8.03 -11.08
N LYS A 178 5.86 8.92 -11.42
CA LYS A 178 5.83 9.55 -12.76
C LYS A 178 7.02 10.48 -12.95
N LEU A 179 7.29 11.34 -11.98
CA LEU A 179 8.37 12.33 -12.07
C LEU A 179 9.76 11.67 -12.08
N ALA A 180 9.95 10.59 -11.32
CA ALA A 180 11.21 9.84 -11.32
C ALA A 180 11.54 9.19 -12.68
N ASN A 181 10.51 8.90 -13.49
CA ASN A 181 10.66 8.24 -14.78
C ASN A 181 10.60 9.21 -15.98
N ASP A 182 10.27 10.48 -15.76
CA ASP A 182 10.12 11.50 -16.80
C ASP A 182 10.75 12.83 -16.33
N PRO A 183 12.02 13.12 -16.68
CA PRO A 183 12.70 14.35 -16.29
C PRO A 183 11.99 15.62 -16.78
N ALA A 184 11.33 15.59 -17.95
CA ALA A 184 10.61 16.75 -18.46
C ALA A 184 9.35 17.02 -17.64
N ALA A 185 8.65 15.98 -17.21
CA ALA A 185 7.54 16.10 -16.25
C ALA A 185 8.01 16.65 -14.90
N HIS A 186 9.17 16.18 -14.41
CA HIS A 186 9.77 16.68 -13.17
C HIS A 186 10.06 18.19 -13.24
N ASP A 187 10.71 18.65 -14.31
CA ASP A 187 11.03 20.07 -14.48
C ASP A 187 9.76 20.94 -14.63
N ALA A 188 8.76 20.45 -15.35
CA ALA A 188 7.47 21.13 -15.48
C ALA A 188 6.72 21.23 -14.14
N CYS A 189 6.71 20.15 -13.36
CA CYS A 189 6.10 20.10 -12.04
C CYS A 189 6.80 21.08 -11.06
N LEU A 190 8.13 21.17 -11.10
CA LEU A 190 8.88 22.11 -10.26
C LEU A 190 8.62 23.58 -10.65
N ALA A 191 8.51 23.87 -11.95
CA ALA A 191 8.17 25.22 -12.41
C ALA A 191 6.79 25.65 -11.88
N GLU A 192 5.79 24.76 -11.96
CA GLU A 192 4.44 25.02 -11.46
C GLU A 192 4.40 25.19 -9.93
N TYR A 193 5.15 24.37 -9.19
CA TYR A 193 5.30 24.54 -7.74
C TYR A 193 5.88 25.92 -7.38
N ALA A 194 6.90 26.38 -8.10
CA ALA A 194 7.52 27.68 -7.88
C ALA A 194 6.55 28.85 -8.14
N GLU A 195 5.67 28.74 -9.14
CA GLU A 195 4.63 29.73 -9.42
C GLU A 195 3.59 29.81 -8.29
N ILE A 196 3.19 28.66 -7.73
CA ILE A 196 2.27 28.59 -6.59
C ILE A 196 2.92 29.18 -5.34
N GLU A 197 4.18 28.83 -5.05
CA GLU A 197 4.93 29.36 -3.90
C GLU A 197 5.10 30.89 -4.00
N GLN A 198 5.43 31.40 -5.19
CA GLN A 198 5.52 32.84 -5.43
C GLN A 198 4.17 33.53 -5.19
N SER A 199 3.07 32.99 -5.74
CA SER A 199 1.73 33.53 -5.57
C SER A 199 1.28 33.52 -4.10
N GLY A 200 1.61 32.45 -3.36
CA GLY A 200 1.33 32.35 -1.93
C GLY A 200 2.12 33.34 -1.08
N ASN A 201 3.40 33.56 -1.41
CA ASN A 201 4.25 34.54 -0.74
C ASN A 201 3.82 35.99 -1.04
N GLU A 202 3.35 36.27 -2.26
CA GLU A 202 2.74 37.56 -2.60
C GLU A 202 1.47 37.80 -1.78
N TRP A 203 0.63 36.77 -1.62
CA TRP A 203 -0.57 36.83 -0.77
C TRP A 203 -0.23 37.10 0.70
N LEU A 204 0.73 36.38 1.28
CA LEU A 204 1.18 36.60 2.67
C LEU A 204 1.86 37.97 2.86
N GLY A 205 2.57 38.46 1.84
CA GLY A 205 3.21 39.77 1.82
C GLY A 205 2.23 40.94 1.86
N GLU A 206 1.04 40.81 1.27
CA GLU A 206 -0.03 41.82 1.34
C GLU A 206 -0.68 41.92 2.72
N TRP A 207 -0.82 40.80 3.43
CA TRP A 207 -1.33 40.78 4.81
C TRP A 207 -0.37 41.39 5.84
N SER A 208 0.94 41.36 5.57
CA SER A 208 1.94 41.99 6.45
C SER A 208 1.98 43.54 6.38
N LYS A 209 1.20 44.15 5.48
CA LYS A 209 1.12 45.60 5.25
C LYS A 209 -0.16 46.24 5.82
N VAL A 210 -1.03 45.45 6.46
CA VAL A 210 -2.28 45.89 7.13
C VAL A 210 -2.07 45.86 8.64
#